data_AF-A0A9E5ZMP5-F1
#
_entry.id   AF-A0A9E5ZMP5-F1
#
_cell.length_a   1.000
_cell.length_b   1.000
_cell.length_c   1.000
_cell.angle_alpha   90.00
_cell.angle_beta   90.00
_cell.angle_gamma   90.00
#
_symmetry.space_group_name_H-M   'P 1'
#
loop_
_entity.id
_entity.type
_entity.pdbx_description
1 polymer ?
#
loop_
_entity_poly.entity_id
_entity_poly.type
_entity_poly.pdbx_seq_one_letter_code
_entity_poly.pdbx_strand_id
1 'polypeptide(L)'
;MKGIYYKDLSPQEQAYAYKTMKTECSSIQWVNDVFVLAWSDYVAGKFKYDGATFVQENNGEFWETASFIHDWLNILGYVGKQIDMYFVKIMIELKYGENIIFERCKWMQWTWLNVLLHRIKRNFKGDKLPEFLIN
;
A
#
# COMPACT_ATOMS: atom_id res chain seq x y z
N MET A 1 -3.25 10.34 18.76
CA MET A 1 -3.92 9.02 18.88
C MET A 1 -2.88 7.95 18.73
N LYS A 2 -2.87 6.92 19.59
CA LYS A 2 -1.99 5.75 19.43
C LYS A 2 -2.47 4.99 18.19
N GLY A 3 -1.60 4.77 17.21
CA GLY A 3 -1.93 3.95 16.04
C GLY A 3 -2.35 2.56 16.50
N ILE A 4 -3.50 2.08 16.03
CA ILE A 4 -3.97 0.72 16.30
C ILE A 4 -3.28 -0.17 15.26
N TYR A 5 -2.40 -1.08 15.71
CA TYR A 5 -1.78 -2.03 14.82
C TYR A 5 -2.76 -3.16 14.51
N TYR A 6 -2.74 -3.73 13.31
CA TYR A 6 -3.64 -4.83 12.93
C TYR A 6 -3.63 -6.05 13.86
N LYS A 7 -2.46 -6.35 14.44
CA LYS A 7 -2.30 -7.40 15.45
C LYS A 7 -3.14 -7.16 16.71
N ASP A 8 -3.56 -5.91 16.92
CA ASP A 8 -4.38 -5.46 18.03
C ASP A 8 -5.88 -5.38 17.62
N LEU A 9 -6.21 -5.61 16.34
CA LEU A 9 -7.60 -5.68 15.85
C LEU A 9 -8.20 -7.07 16.06
N SER A 10 -9.44 -7.10 16.54
CA SER A 10 -10.26 -8.30 16.60
C SER A 10 -10.51 -8.89 15.20
N PRO A 11 -10.81 -10.20 15.08
CA PRO A 11 -11.17 -10.79 13.80
C PRO A 11 -12.34 -10.08 13.09
N GLN A 12 -13.29 -9.52 13.84
CA GLN A 12 -14.39 -8.74 13.27
C GLN A 12 -13.91 -7.42 12.65
N GLU A 13 -12.99 -6.70 13.30
CA GLU A 13 -12.42 -5.46 12.79
C GLU A 13 -11.54 -5.70 11.56
N GLN A 14 -10.80 -6.81 11.54
CA GLN A 14 -10.03 -7.22 10.35
C GLN A 14 -10.94 -7.51 9.16
N ALA A 15 -12.05 -8.22 9.38
CA ALA A 15 -13.04 -8.50 8.35
C ALA A 15 -13.75 -7.23 7.86
N TYR A 16 -14.02 -6.28 8.76
CA TYR A 16 -14.60 -4.99 8.43
C TYR A 16 -13.65 -4.14 7.58
N ALA A 17 -12.37 -4.06 7.96
CA ALA A 17 -11.35 -3.35 7.20
C ALA A 17 -11.19 -3.94 5.79
N TYR A 18 -11.06 -5.27 5.69
CA TYR A 18 -11.03 -5.96 4.39
C TYR A 18 -12.22 -5.58 3.52
N LYS A 19 -13.44 -5.71 4.06
CA LYS A 19 -14.67 -5.46 3.31
C LYS A 19 -14.73 -4.01 2.81
N THR A 20 -14.29 -3.06 3.64
CA THR A 20 -14.34 -1.64 3.28
C THR A 20 -13.32 -1.32 2.19
N MET A 21 -12.04 -1.67 2.38
CA MET A 21 -10.99 -1.46 1.38
C MET A 21 -11.29 -2.20 0.07
N LYS A 22 -11.83 -3.41 0.14
CA LYS A 22 -12.27 -4.15 -1.05
C LYS A 22 -13.40 -3.44 -1.78
N THR A 23 -14.34 -2.84 -1.06
CA THR A 23 -15.45 -2.10 -1.67
C THR A 23 -14.93 -0.87 -2.41
N GLU A 24 -13.97 -0.13 -1.84
CA GLU A 24 -13.29 0.98 -2.52
C GLU A 24 -12.68 0.55 -3.87
N CYS A 25 -12.03 -0.61 -3.88
CA CYS A 25 -11.36 -1.12 -5.08
C CYS A 25 -12.31 -1.76 -6.10
N SER A 26 -13.49 -2.21 -5.67
CA SER A 26 -14.35 -3.11 -6.46
C SER A 26 -14.82 -2.54 -7.80
N SER A 27 -14.83 -1.21 -7.93
CA SER A 27 -15.19 -0.52 -9.18
C SER A 27 -14.04 -0.47 -10.21
N ILE A 28 -12.81 -0.80 -9.81
CA ILE A 28 -11.60 -0.73 -10.63
C ILE A 28 -10.87 -2.08 -10.57
N GLN A 29 -11.13 -2.93 -11.56
CA GLN A 29 -10.71 -4.34 -11.55
C GLN A 29 -9.23 -4.53 -11.23
N TRP A 30 -8.34 -3.80 -11.92
CA TRP A 30 -6.90 -3.97 -11.73
C TRP A 30 -6.43 -3.57 -10.31
N VAL A 31 -7.07 -2.57 -9.69
CA VAL A 31 -6.77 -2.15 -8.31
C VAL A 31 -7.29 -3.20 -7.32
N ASN A 32 -8.48 -3.75 -7.57
CA ASN A 32 -9.02 -4.86 -6.77
C ASN A 32 -8.12 -6.10 -6.83
N ASP A 33 -7.62 -6.46 -8.00
CA ASP A 33 -6.82 -7.67 -8.17
C ASP A 33 -5.48 -7.56 -7.42
N VAL A 34 -4.81 -6.41 -7.52
CA VAL A 34 -3.58 -6.17 -6.74
C VAL A 34 -3.84 -6.07 -5.24
N PHE A 35 -4.97 -5.47 -4.82
CA PHE A 35 -5.38 -5.43 -3.42
C PHE A 35 -5.60 -6.83 -2.85
N VAL A 36 -6.29 -7.72 -3.59
CA VAL A 36 -6.54 -9.10 -3.17
C VAL A 36 -5.23 -9.88 -3.00
N LEU A 37 -4.27 -9.68 -3.90
CA LEU A 37 -2.93 -10.29 -3.78
C LEU A 37 -2.21 -9.79 -2.53
N ALA A 38 -2.14 -8.48 -2.33
CA ALA A 38 -1.52 -7.88 -1.15
C ALA A 38 -2.21 -8.36 0.14
N TRP A 39 -3.53 -8.41 0.17
CA TRP A 39 -4.29 -8.89 1.33
C TRP A 39 -4.04 -10.37 1.61
N SER A 40 -3.94 -11.20 0.59
CA SER A 40 -3.64 -12.62 0.74
C SER A 40 -2.26 -12.85 1.37
N ASP A 41 -1.24 -12.15 0.88
CA ASP A 41 0.11 -12.21 1.44
C ASP A 41 0.17 -11.70 2.88
N TYR A 42 -0.66 -10.70 3.19
CA TYR A 42 -0.79 -10.15 4.52
C TYR A 42 -1.39 -11.13 5.52
N VAL A 43 -2.54 -11.73 5.18
CA VAL A 43 -3.21 -12.75 6.02
C VAL A 43 -2.32 -13.99 6.19
N ALA A 44 -1.52 -14.33 5.18
CA ALA A 44 -0.52 -15.40 5.27
C ALA A 44 0.72 -15.05 6.12
N GLY A 45 0.81 -13.82 6.65
CA GLY A 45 1.91 -13.36 7.50
C GLY A 45 3.22 -13.13 6.75
N LYS A 46 3.19 -13.03 5.41
CA LYS A 46 4.40 -12.82 4.60
C LYS A 46 4.99 -11.42 4.74
N PHE A 47 4.17 -10.46 5.15
CA PHE A 47 4.64 -9.15 5.55
C PHE A 47 3.85 -8.64 6.75
N LYS A 48 4.49 -7.74 7.48
CA LYS A 48 3.87 -6.99 8.56
C LYS A 48 3.72 -5.55 8.11
N TYR A 49 2.57 -5.00 8.40
CA TYR A 49 2.27 -3.62 8.11
C TYR A 49 2.43 -2.82 9.40
N ASP A 50 3.58 -2.15 9.55
CA ASP A 50 3.92 -1.36 10.75
C ASP A 50 3.39 0.09 10.67
N GLY A 51 2.64 0.41 9.61
CA GLY A 51 2.03 1.73 9.40
C GLY A 51 0.81 1.97 10.28
N ALA A 52 0.56 3.24 10.60
CA ALA A 52 -0.61 3.75 11.32
C ALA A 52 -1.93 3.65 10.52
N THR A 53 -2.03 2.69 9.62
CA THR A 53 -2.92 2.76 8.44
C THR A 53 -4.25 2.03 8.62
N PHE A 54 -4.45 1.36 9.77
CA PHE A 54 -5.80 1.09 10.24
C PHE A 54 -6.38 2.29 11.01
N VAL A 55 -5.72 3.46 10.94
CA VAL A 55 -6.34 4.72 11.30
C VAL A 55 -7.00 5.23 10.02
N GLN A 56 -8.32 5.38 10.04
CA GLN A 56 -8.99 6.19 9.04
C GLN A 56 -8.40 7.61 9.14
N GLU A 57 -7.52 7.99 8.22
CA GLU A 57 -7.04 9.36 8.19
C GLU A 57 -8.13 10.28 7.62
N ASN A 58 -8.07 11.56 8.00
CA ASN A 58 -9.06 12.58 7.60
C ASN A 58 -10.48 12.33 8.17
N ASN A 59 -10.63 12.34 9.51
CA ASN A 59 -11.93 12.23 10.20
C ASN A 59 -12.76 10.95 9.93
N GLY A 60 -12.17 9.87 9.41
CA GLY A 60 -12.93 8.64 9.13
C GLY A 60 -13.23 8.37 7.65
N GLU A 61 -12.75 9.21 6.73
CA GLU A 61 -13.31 9.28 5.37
C GLU A 61 -12.71 8.31 4.35
N PHE A 62 -11.46 7.86 4.50
CA PHE A 62 -10.85 6.90 3.56
C PHE A 62 -9.84 5.97 4.21
N TRP A 63 -9.71 4.75 3.67
CA TRP A 63 -8.63 3.84 4.01
C TRP A 63 -7.44 4.07 3.06
N GLU A 64 -6.21 3.99 3.56
CA GLU A 64 -5.03 4.13 2.70
C GLU A 64 -4.70 2.84 1.93
N THR A 65 -5.69 2.32 1.20
CA THR A 65 -5.56 1.15 0.34
C THR A 65 -4.38 1.25 -0.64
N ALA A 66 -4.11 2.45 -1.16
CA ALA A 66 -2.95 2.69 -2.02
C ALA A 66 -1.62 2.52 -1.26
N SER A 67 -1.50 3.03 -0.03
CA SER A 67 -0.31 2.89 0.82
C SER A 67 -0.07 1.43 1.19
N PHE A 68 -1.14 0.68 1.48
CA PHE A 68 -1.07 -0.76 1.79
C PHE A 68 -0.46 -1.55 0.63
N ILE A 69 -0.89 -1.30 -0.61
CA ILE A 69 -0.35 -1.94 -1.82
C ILE A 69 1.12 -1.52 -2.05
N HIS A 70 1.46 -0.24 -1.87
CA HIS A 70 2.83 0.26 -2.05
C HIS A 70 3.80 -0.39 -1.07
N ASP A 71 3.43 -0.50 0.20
CA ASP A 71 4.30 -1.13 1.21
C ASP A 71 4.41 -2.64 1.03
N TRP A 72 3.36 -3.31 0.57
CA TRP A 72 3.46 -4.71 0.14
C TRP A 72 4.52 -4.89 -0.96
N LEU A 73 4.53 -4.03 -1.98
CA LEU A 73 5.55 -4.05 -3.04
C LEU A 73 6.95 -3.79 -2.50
N ASN A 74 7.09 -2.79 -1.61
CA ASN A 74 8.37 -2.49 -0.97
C ASN A 74 8.90 -3.70 -0.21
N ILE A 75 8.06 -4.35 0.60
CA ILE A 75 8.46 -5.53 1.40
C ILE A 75 8.81 -6.72 0.50
N LEU A 76 8.12 -6.90 -0.62
CA LEU A 76 8.49 -7.88 -1.63
C LEU A 76 9.84 -7.56 -2.29
N GLY A 77 10.40 -6.36 -2.10
CA GLY A 77 11.69 -5.94 -2.61
C GLY A 77 11.62 -5.11 -3.89
N TYR A 78 10.42 -4.72 -4.31
CA TYR A 78 10.21 -3.88 -5.49
C TYR A 78 10.12 -2.43 -5.05
N VAL A 79 11.18 -1.66 -5.29
CA VAL A 79 11.29 -0.26 -4.84
C VAL A 79 11.92 0.56 -5.94
N GLY A 80 11.27 1.64 -6.34
CA GLY A 80 11.78 2.51 -7.39
C GLY A 80 10.71 3.43 -7.96
N LYS A 81 11.13 4.28 -8.90
CA LYS A 81 10.25 5.29 -9.48
C LYS A 81 9.01 4.70 -10.16
N GLN A 82 9.11 3.50 -10.77
CA GLN A 82 7.95 2.85 -11.38
C GLN A 82 6.94 2.38 -10.32
N ILE A 83 7.42 1.93 -9.17
CA ILE A 83 6.58 1.52 -8.04
C ILE A 83 5.87 2.74 -7.45
N ASP A 84 6.55 3.87 -7.32
CA ASP A 84 5.94 5.13 -6.88
C ASP A 84 4.89 5.64 -7.87
N MET A 85 5.18 5.59 -9.17
CA MET A 85 4.20 5.95 -10.21
C MET A 85 2.98 5.04 -10.17
N TYR A 86 3.17 3.75 -9.91
CA TYR A 86 2.07 2.80 -9.74
C TYR A 86 1.22 3.13 -8.51
N PHE A 87 1.86 3.48 -7.39
CA PHE A 87 1.18 3.96 -6.18
C PHE A 87 0.35 5.23 -6.45
N VAL A 88 0.92 6.24 -7.12
CA VAL A 88 0.17 7.46 -7.52
C VAL A 88 -1.01 7.12 -8.43
N LYS A 89 -0.84 6.18 -9.37
CA LYS A 89 -1.93 5.74 -10.25
C LYS A 89 -3.09 5.16 -9.45
N ILE A 90 -2.82 4.31 -8.45
CA ILE A 90 -3.85 3.77 -7.56
C ILE A 90 -4.56 4.91 -6.80
N MET A 91 -3.82 5.87 -6.25
CA MET A 91 -4.41 7.01 -5.53
C MET A 91 -5.36 7.83 -6.42
N ILE A 92 -4.99 8.06 -7.69
CA ILE A 92 -5.83 8.79 -8.66
C ILE A 92 -7.11 8.00 -8.96
N GLU A 93 -7.01 6.70 -9.24
CA GLU A 93 -8.18 5.87 -9.53
C GLU A 93 -9.15 5.79 -8.34
N LEU A 94 -8.59 5.67 -7.12
CA LEU A 94 -9.36 5.68 -5.87
C LEU A 94 -9.81 7.10 -5.45
N LYS A 95 -9.58 8.11 -6.29
CA LYS A 95 -10.02 9.50 -6.10
C LYS A 95 -9.54 10.12 -4.79
N TYR A 96 -8.29 9.86 -4.41
CA TYR A 96 -7.68 10.50 -3.25
C TYR A 96 -7.59 12.01 -3.46
N GLY A 97 -7.70 12.78 -2.39
CA GLY A 97 -7.56 14.24 -2.44
C GLY A 97 -6.21 14.66 -3.02
N GLU A 98 -6.22 15.67 -3.90
CA GLU A 98 -5.01 16.16 -4.58
C GLU A 98 -3.91 16.55 -3.57
N ASN A 99 -4.30 17.16 -2.45
CA ASN A 99 -3.39 17.52 -1.36
C ASN A 99 -2.60 16.31 -0.83
N ILE A 100 -3.27 15.16 -0.67
CA ILE A 100 -2.65 13.92 -0.20
C ILE A 100 -1.69 13.37 -1.26
N ILE A 101 -2.11 13.35 -2.53
CA ILE A 101 -1.26 12.92 -3.65
C ILE A 101 0.00 13.77 -3.73
N PHE A 102 -0.13 15.10 -3.66
CA PHE A 102 1.01 16.02 -3.67
C PHE A 102 1.96 15.79 -2.50
N GLU A 103 1.42 15.55 -1.30
CA GLU A 103 2.24 15.26 -0.14
C GLU A 103 3.04 13.96 -0.32
N ARG A 104 2.40 12.87 -0.77
CA ARG A 104 3.08 11.59 -1.04
C ARG A 104 4.15 11.75 -2.13
N CYS A 105 3.89 12.53 -3.18
CA CYS A 105 4.88 12.85 -4.23
C CYS A 105 6.13 13.57 -3.69
N LYS A 106 6.02 14.39 -2.64
CA LYS A 106 7.20 15.01 -2.00
C LYS A 106 8.09 13.95 -1.35
N TRP A 107 7.50 12.95 -0.69
CA TRP A 107 8.24 11.87 -0.07
C TRP A 107 8.94 10.96 -1.08
N MET A 108 8.33 10.75 -2.26
CA MET A 108 8.92 9.98 -3.37
C MET A 108 10.20 10.60 -3.96
N GLN A 109 10.51 11.87 -3.67
CA GLN A 109 11.81 12.44 -4.06
C GLN A 109 12.99 11.71 -3.43
N TRP A 110 12.75 11.02 -2.31
CA TRP A 110 13.74 10.26 -1.55
C TRP A 110 13.75 8.77 -1.89
N THR A 111 13.09 8.33 -2.96
CA THR A 111 13.02 6.90 -3.33
C THR A 111 14.39 6.28 -3.56
N TRP A 112 15.37 7.05 -4.04
CA TRP A 112 16.75 6.57 -4.19
C TRP A 112 17.37 6.14 -2.85
N LEU A 113 17.03 6.81 -1.74
CA LEU A 113 17.43 6.38 -0.39
C LEU A 113 16.75 5.07 -0.02
N ASN A 114 15.47 4.91 -0.36
CA ASN A 114 14.74 3.68 -0.09
C ASN A 114 15.35 2.50 -0.87
N VAL A 115 15.67 2.69 -2.15
CA VAL A 115 16.40 1.69 -2.96
C VAL A 115 17.73 1.32 -2.31
N LEU A 116 18.50 2.31 -1.83
CA LEU A 116 19.77 2.05 -1.16
C LEU A 116 19.58 1.23 0.13
N LEU A 117 18.58 1.55 0.95
CA LEU A 117 18.26 0.80 2.16
C LEU A 117 17.90 -0.66 1.84
N HIS A 118 17.12 -0.91 0.80
CA HIS A 118 16.77 -2.26 0.36
C HIS A 118 17.98 -3.05 -0.14
N ARG A 119 18.93 -2.39 -0.81
CA ARG A 119 20.20 -3.01 -1.21
C ARG A 119 21.06 -3.39 -0.01
N ILE A 120 21.16 -2.50 0.99
CA ILE A 120 21.89 -2.78 2.24
C ILE A 120 21.25 -3.94 3.01
N LYS A 121 19.91 -3.99 3.08
CA LYS A 121 19.14 -5.08 3.70
C LYS A 121 19.16 -6.37 2.87
N ARG A 122 19.76 -6.37 1.68
CA ARG A 122 19.84 -7.51 0.74
C ARG A 122 18.47 -8.08 0.36
N ASN A 123 17.44 -7.23 0.34
CA ASN A 123 16.07 -7.62 -0.04
C ASN A 123 15.58 -6.88 -1.29
N PHE A 124 16.44 -6.11 -1.97
CA PHE A 124 16.13 -5.47 -3.25
C PHE A 124 15.99 -6.51 -4.36
N LYS A 125 14.81 -6.57 -5.00
CA LYS A 125 14.53 -7.41 -6.18
C LYS A 125 14.56 -6.62 -7.48
N GLY A 126 14.06 -5.38 -7.48
CA GLY A 126 14.03 -4.56 -8.69
C GLY A 126 13.37 -3.20 -8.47
N ASP A 127 13.54 -2.31 -9.45
CA ASP A 127 12.98 -0.96 -9.50
C ASP A 127 11.82 -0.81 -10.50
N LYS A 128 11.52 -1.89 -11.23
CA LYS A 128 10.41 -2.00 -12.16
C LYS A 128 9.21 -2.66 -11.50
N LEU A 129 8.02 -2.38 -12.06
CA LEU A 129 6.81 -3.07 -11.66
C LEU A 129 6.98 -4.59 -11.92
N PRO A 130 6.55 -5.48 -11.01
CA PRO A 130 6.62 -6.91 -11.23
C PRO A 130 5.78 -7.34 -12.44
N GLU A 131 6.26 -8.31 -13.22
CA GLU A 131 5.58 -8.80 -14.43
C GLU A 131 4.15 -9.29 -14.16
N PHE A 132 3.90 -9.86 -12.98
CA PHE A 132 2.57 -10.33 -12.58
C PHE A 132 1.55 -9.20 -12.36
N LEU A 133 1.97 -7.93 -12.41
CA LEU A 133 1.09 -6.74 -12.33
C LEU A 133 1.00 -5.97 -13.66
N ILE A 134 1.66 -6.43 -14.72
CA ILE A 134 1.71 -5.75 -16.02
C ILE A 134 0.61 -6.28 -16.98
N ASN A 135 -0.05 -7.39 -16.64
CA ASN A 135 -1.05 -8.05 -17.50
C ASN A 135 -2.45 -7.45 -17.40
#